data_AF-A0A4Q2UG68-F1
#
_entry.id   AF-A0A4Q2UG68-F1
#
_cell.length_a   1.000
_cell.length_b   1.000
_cell.length_c   1.000
_cell.angle_alpha   90.00
_cell.angle_beta   90.00
_cell.angle_gamma   90.00
#
_symmetry.space_group_name_H-M   'P 1'
#
loop_
_entity.id
_entity.type
_entity.pdbx_description
1 polymer ?
#
loop_
_entity_poly.entity_id
_entity_poly.type
_entity_poly.pdbx_seq_one_letter_code
_entity_poly.pdbx_strand_id
1 'polypeptide(L)'
;MSRTLKSIDVNPELYEDFKKLAKSYGMTNKDLFGAMVRYFNATKADPRDPKADNPTDAIKALDKRLISFIREQEKKILRPLSDDVQVLTKLLQEDVPKKIGQSQIRTISSAIKPELLTDRFKAAVAAMNNPQPQPAQPKPDPARPGTTSNNPNR
;
A
#
# COMPACT_ATOMS: atom_id res chain seq x y z
N MET A 1 -44.93 -18.84 -37.31
CA MET A 1 -43.48 -19.09 -37.11
C MET A 1 -43.30 -20.53 -36.66
N SER A 2 -42.59 -21.36 -37.43
CA SER A 2 -42.36 -22.77 -37.08
C SER A 2 -41.33 -22.88 -35.96
N ARG A 3 -41.72 -23.44 -34.81
CA ARG A 3 -40.82 -23.67 -33.68
C ARG A 3 -40.01 -24.93 -33.97
N THR A 4 -38.71 -24.77 -34.24
CA THR A 4 -37.81 -25.92 -34.38
C THR A 4 -37.51 -26.46 -32.99
N LEU A 5 -37.96 -27.68 -32.70
CA LEU A 5 -37.60 -28.38 -31.48
C LEU A 5 -36.14 -28.82 -31.57
N LYS A 6 -35.38 -28.56 -30.50
CA LYS A 6 -34.00 -29.03 -30.34
C LYS A 6 -33.99 -30.03 -29.20
N SER A 7 -33.48 -31.23 -29.45
CA SER A 7 -33.38 -32.31 -28.48
C SER A 7 -31.94 -32.80 -28.40
N ILE A 8 -31.59 -33.34 -27.24
CA ILE A 8 -30.33 -34.02 -26.97
C ILE A 8 -30.72 -35.40 -26.44
N ASP A 9 -30.10 -36.44 -26.98
CA ASP A 9 -30.28 -37.80 -26.47
C ASP A 9 -29.41 -38.01 -25.23
N VAL A 10 -29.98 -38.60 -24.19
CA VAL A 10 -29.34 -38.79 -22.89
C VAL A 10 -29.83 -40.09 -22.26
N ASN A 11 -28.92 -40.78 -21.57
CA ASN A 11 -29.24 -41.97 -20.79
C ASN A 11 -30.36 -41.66 -19.76
N PRO A 12 -31.40 -42.49 -19.64
CA PRO A 12 -32.47 -42.33 -18.65
C PRO A 12 -31.99 -42.07 -17.21
N GLU A 13 -30.94 -42.75 -16.75
CA GLU A 13 -30.39 -42.56 -15.40
C GLU A 13 -29.85 -41.14 -15.21
N LEU A 14 -29.07 -40.66 -16.19
CA LEU A 14 -28.51 -39.31 -16.20
C LEU A 14 -29.60 -38.24 -16.26
N TYR A 15 -30.70 -38.50 -16.99
CA TYR A 15 -31.84 -37.60 -17.07
C TYR A 15 -32.53 -37.44 -15.71
N GLU A 16 -32.72 -38.53 -14.96
CA GLU A 16 -33.32 -38.47 -13.63
C GLU A 16 -32.39 -37.75 -12.63
N ASP A 17 -31.08 -37.98 -12.70
CA ASP A 17 -30.13 -37.25 -11.85
C ASP A 17 -30.08 -35.76 -12.19
N PHE A 18 -30.13 -35.39 -13.47
CA PHE A 18 -30.26 -34.00 -13.90
C PHE A 18 -31.53 -33.35 -13.37
N LYS A 19 -32.66 -34.07 -13.38
CA LYS A 19 -33.94 -33.59 -12.85
C LYS A 19 -33.91 -33.41 -11.32
N LYS A 20 -33.28 -34.34 -10.59
CA LYS A 20 -33.05 -34.18 -9.14
C LYS A 20 -32.18 -32.96 -8.86
N LEU A 21 -31.12 -32.74 -9.65
CA LEU A 21 -30.22 -31.60 -9.52
C LEU A 21 -30.95 -30.27 -9.79
N ALA A 22 -31.79 -30.22 -10.82
CA ALA A 22 -32.63 -29.06 -11.11
C ALA A 22 -33.56 -28.76 -9.94
N LYS A 23 -34.19 -29.79 -9.37
CA LYS A 23 -35.05 -29.66 -8.20
C LYS A 23 -34.28 -29.18 -6.96
N SER A 24 -33.07 -29.66 -6.70
CA SER A 24 -32.26 -29.23 -5.56
C SER A 24 -31.88 -27.75 -5.64
N TYR A 25 -31.72 -27.21 -6.85
CA TYR A 25 -31.47 -25.79 -7.08
C TYR A 25 -32.75 -24.96 -7.24
N GLY A 26 -33.94 -25.56 -7.13
CA GLY A 26 -35.22 -24.86 -7.32
C GLY A 26 -35.44 -24.36 -8.75
N MET A 27 -34.85 -25.02 -9.75
CA MET A 27 -34.87 -24.63 -11.15
C MET A 27 -35.61 -25.64 -12.03
N THR A 28 -36.06 -25.20 -13.21
CA THR A 28 -36.51 -26.13 -14.26
C THR A 28 -35.32 -26.74 -14.98
N ASN A 29 -35.53 -27.90 -15.62
CA ASN A 29 -34.50 -28.56 -16.43
C ASN A 29 -33.89 -27.64 -17.51
N LYS A 30 -34.72 -26.81 -18.14
CA LYS A 30 -34.29 -25.86 -19.17
C LYS A 30 -33.42 -24.75 -18.55
N ASP A 31 -33.81 -24.25 -17.39
CA ASP A 31 -33.10 -23.16 -16.71
C ASP A 31 -31.76 -23.63 -16.18
N LEU A 32 -31.70 -24.84 -15.61
CA LEU A 32 -30.45 -25.45 -15.19
C LEU A 32 -29.48 -25.64 -16.37
N PHE A 33 -29.97 -26.14 -17.51
CA PHE A 33 -29.15 -26.27 -18.71
C PHE A 33 -28.59 -24.90 -19.17
N GLY A 34 -29.43 -23.88 -19.21
CA GLY A 34 -29.00 -22.51 -19.53
C GLY A 34 -27.97 -21.96 -18.54
N ALA A 35 -28.16 -22.22 -17.25
CA ALA A 35 -27.24 -21.82 -16.19
C ALA A 35 -25.88 -22.52 -16.32
N MET A 36 -25.85 -23.83 -16.60
CA MET A 36 -24.62 -24.60 -16.83
C MET A 36 -23.81 -24.02 -17.99
N VAL A 37 -24.44 -23.77 -19.15
CA VAL A 37 -23.76 -23.20 -20.32
C VAL A 37 -23.16 -21.83 -20.00
N ARG A 38 -23.90 -20.96 -19.30
CA ARG A 38 -23.40 -19.65 -18.88
C ARG A 38 -22.25 -19.77 -17.88
N TYR A 39 -22.38 -20.68 -16.91
CA TYR A 39 -21.36 -20.92 -15.89
C TYR A 39 -20.04 -21.36 -16.53
N PHE A 40 -20.04 -22.45 -17.30
CA PHE A 40 -18.80 -22.95 -17.93
C PHE A 40 -18.22 -21.96 -18.95
N ASN A 41 -19.05 -21.17 -19.64
CA ASN A 41 -18.54 -20.14 -20.52
C ASN A 41 -17.87 -18.97 -19.75
N ALA A 42 -18.39 -18.61 -18.59
CA ALA A 42 -17.86 -17.52 -17.76
C ALA A 42 -16.61 -17.96 -16.98
N THR A 43 -16.63 -19.16 -16.39
CA THR A 43 -15.53 -19.66 -15.55
C THR A 43 -14.40 -20.29 -16.36
N LYS A 44 -14.65 -20.67 -17.62
CA LYS A 44 -13.73 -21.47 -18.45
C LYS A 44 -13.33 -22.80 -17.80
N ALA A 45 -14.08 -23.24 -16.79
CA ALA A 45 -13.93 -24.54 -16.15
C ALA A 45 -14.23 -25.66 -17.14
N ASP A 46 -13.38 -26.70 -17.16
CA ASP A 46 -13.68 -27.92 -17.92
C ASP A 46 -14.74 -28.74 -17.17
N PRO A 47 -15.95 -28.95 -17.72
CA PRO A 47 -17.01 -29.72 -17.07
C PRO A 47 -16.66 -31.21 -16.89
N ARG A 48 -15.57 -31.69 -17.48
CA ARG A 48 -15.06 -33.07 -17.32
C ARG A 48 -14.12 -33.20 -16.13
N ASP A 49 -13.57 -32.09 -15.65
CA ASP A 49 -12.70 -32.09 -14.48
C ASP A 49 -13.51 -31.67 -13.24
N PRO A 50 -13.91 -32.61 -12.36
CA PRO A 50 -14.63 -32.30 -11.14
C PRO A 50 -13.78 -31.50 -10.14
N LYS A 51 -12.47 -31.33 -10.38
CA LYS A 51 -11.58 -30.48 -9.58
C LYS A 51 -11.51 -29.04 -10.08
N ALA A 52 -12.22 -28.69 -11.16
CA ALA A 52 -12.20 -27.34 -11.72
C ALA A 52 -12.32 -26.30 -10.61
N ASP A 53 -11.23 -25.53 -10.47
CA ASP A 53 -10.84 -24.74 -9.31
C ASP A 53 -11.99 -24.36 -8.39
N ASN A 54 -12.14 -25.07 -7.27
CA ASN A 54 -12.99 -24.60 -6.20
C ASN A 54 -12.46 -23.20 -5.83
N PRO A 55 -13.24 -22.11 -6.00
CA PRO A 55 -12.77 -20.76 -5.74
C PRO A 55 -12.23 -20.61 -4.31
N THR A 56 -12.70 -21.47 -3.40
CA THR A 56 -12.18 -21.60 -2.03
C THR A 56 -10.67 -21.91 -1.98
N ASP A 57 -10.17 -22.78 -2.85
CA ASP A 57 -8.77 -23.20 -2.82
C ASP A 57 -7.85 -22.13 -3.44
N ALA A 58 -8.34 -21.41 -4.46
CA ALA A 58 -7.67 -20.22 -4.99
C ALA A 58 -7.57 -19.11 -3.93
N ILE A 59 -8.64 -18.88 -3.16
CA ILE A 59 -8.64 -17.91 -2.04
C ILE A 59 -7.64 -18.32 -0.95
N LYS A 60 -7.63 -19.60 -0.55
CA LYS A 60 -6.65 -20.11 0.43
C LYS A 60 -5.21 -19.93 -0.04
N ALA A 61 -4.95 -20.17 -1.34
CA ALA A 61 -3.63 -19.98 -1.92
C ALA A 61 -3.21 -18.49 -1.91
N LEU A 62 -4.16 -17.60 -2.19
CA LEU A 62 -3.94 -16.15 -2.13
C LEU A 62 -3.63 -15.69 -0.70
N ASP A 63 -4.41 -16.13 0.29
CA ASP A 63 -4.19 -15.82 1.71
C ASP A 63 -2.80 -16.26 2.18
N LYS A 64 -2.39 -17.49 1.83
CA LYS A 64 -1.07 -18.00 2.18
C LYS A 64 0.04 -17.15 1.57
N ARG A 65 -0.13 -16.69 0.33
CA ARG A 65 0.84 -15.83 -0.36
C ARG A 65 0.91 -14.45 0.29
N LEU A 66 -0.24 -13.87 0.66
CA LEU A 66 -0.31 -12.58 1.33
C LEU A 66 0.35 -12.61 2.71
N ILE A 67 0.04 -13.62 3.53
CA ILE A 67 0.66 -13.81 4.85
C ILE A 67 2.17 -13.98 4.73
N SER A 68 2.62 -14.75 3.74
CA SER A 68 4.06 -14.96 3.49
C SER A 68 4.75 -13.65 3.11
N PHE A 69 4.13 -12.84 2.25
CA PHE A 69 4.64 -11.52 1.88
C PHE A 69 4.76 -10.59 3.09
N ILE A 70 3.72 -10.50 3.93
CA ILE A 70 3.74 -9.66 5.14
C ILE A 70 4.87 -10.08 6.08
N ARG A 71 5.03 -11.38 6.33
CA ARG A 71 6.13 -11.91 7.17
C ARG A 71 7.51 -11.59 6.60
N GLU A 72 7.65 -11.65 5.27
CA GLU A 72 8.90 -11.31 4.60
C GLU A 72 9.21 -9.81 4.70
N GLN A 73 8.21 -8.95 4.54
CA GLN A 73 8.36 -7.50 4.73
C GLN A 73 8.68 -7.16 6.20
N GLU A 74 8.04 -7.83 7.16
CA GLU A 74 8.34 -7.66 8.59
C GLU A 74 9.81 -7.98 8.87
N LYS A 75 10.29 -9.13 8.38
CA LYS A 75 11.66 -9.58 8.58
C LYS A 75 12.68 -8.69 7.88
N LYS A 76 12.39 -8.22 6.66
CA LYS A 76 13.34 -7.45 5.84
C LYS A 76 13.40 -5.97 6.19
N ILE A 77 12.31 -5.37 6.65
CA ILE A 77 12.20 -3.91 6.79
C ILE A 77 11.88 -3.51 8.23
N LEU A 78 10.79 -4.03 8.80
CA LEU A 78 10.28 -3.55 10.08
C LEU A 78 11.18 -3.97 11.27
N ARG A 79 11.71 -5.19 11.27
CA ARG A 79 12.61 -5.64 12.34
C ARG A 79 13.93 -4.87 12.37
N PRO A 80 14.67 -4.73 11.25
CA PRO A 80 15.87 -3.90 11.23
C PRO A 80 15.60 -2.45 11.67
N LEU A 81 14.49 -1.86 11.22
CA LEU A 81 14.12 -0.50 11.63
C LEU A 81 13.85 -0.39 13.14
N SER A 82 13.16 -1.38 13.73
CA SER A 82 12.94 -1.45 15.17
C SER A 82 14.26 -1.56 15.93
N ASP A 83 15.18 -2.40 15.46
CA ASP A 83 16.48 -2.59 16.08
C ASP A 83 17.32 -1.30 16.01
N ASP A 84 17.34 -0.62 14.84
CA ASP A 84 18.02 0.66 14.64
C ASP A 84 17.48 1.75 15.58
N VAL A 85 16.15 1.84 15.76
CA VAL A 85 15.51 2.79 16.68
C VAL A 85 15.89 2.48 18.13
N GLN A 86 15.93 1.20 18.53
CA GLN A 86 16.34 0.82 19.88
C GLN A 86 17.82 1.15 20.15
N VAL A 87 18.70 0.91 19.17
CA VAL A 87 20.12 1.30 19.27
C VAL A 87 20.26 2.81 19.41
N LEU A 88 19.56 3.58 18.57
CA LEU A 88 19.57 5.05 18.65
C LEU A 88 19.07 5.54 20.02
N THR A 89 18.00 4.94 20.54
CA THR A 89 17.42 5.30 21.84
C THR A 89 18.41 5.01 22.98
N LYS A 90 19.12 3.88 22.94
CA LYS A 90 20.15 3.55 23.93
C LYS A 90 21.33 4.51 23.88
N LEU A 91 21.82 4.84 22.68
CA LEU A 91 22.90 5.83 22.52
C LEU A 91 22.50 7.21 23.07
N LEU A 92 21.24 7.61 22.87
CA LEU A 92 20.69 8.85 23.44
C LEU A 92 20.41 8.77 24.95
N GLN A 93 20.39 7.58 25.55
CA GLN A 93 20.21 7.40 27.00
C GLN A 93 21.55 7.27 27.73
N GLU A 94 22.56 6.66 27.10
CA GLU A 94 23.87 6.41 27.71
C GLU A 94 24.84 7.60 27.57
N ASP A 95 24.70 8.46 26.55
CA ASP A 95 25.59 9.62 26.36
C ASP A 95 24.84 10.90 25.92
N VAL A 96 24.15 11.56 26.86
CA VAL A 96 23.85 12.99 26.72
C VAL A 96 24.60 13.80 27.79
N PRO A 97 25.91 14.06 27.61
CA PRO A 97 26.43 15.33 28.07
C PRO A 97 25.65 16.42 27.31
N LYS A 98 25.09 17.38 28.06
CA LYS A 98 24.18 18.46 27.60
C LYS A 98 24.71 19.39 26.50
N LYS A 99 25.77 19.06 25.76
CA LYS A 99 26.28 19.78 24.59
C LYS A 99 26.97 18.80 23.64
N ILE A 100 26.22 18.20 22.72
CA ILE A 100 26.81 17.50 21.58
C ILE A 100 27.41 18.57 20.66
N GLY A 101 28.72 18.75 20.74
CA GLY A 101 29.48 19.62 19.84
C GLY A 101 29.58 19.02 18.44
N GLN A 102 29.65 19.89 17.43
CA GLN A 102 29.66 19.56 15.99
C GLN A 102 30.68 18.47 15.58
N SER A 103 31.74 18.27 16.35
CA SER A 103 32.75 17.23 16.11
C SER A 103 32.27 15.80 16.36
N GLN A 104 31.32 15.60 17.28
CA GLN A 104 30.84 14.26 17.66
C GLN A 104 29.84 13.70 16.64
N ILE A 105 28.99 14.56 16.06
CA ILE A 105 28.05 14.19 14.98
C ILE A 105 28.82 13.66 13.75
N ARG A 106 29.98 14.26 13.44
CA ARG A 106 30.82 13.83 12.32
C ARG A 106 31.38 12.42 12.52
N THR A 107 31.76 12.10 13.75
CA THR A 107 32.30 10.78 14.12
C THR A 107 31.22 9.70 14.08
N ILE A 108 29.99 10.02 14.49
CA ILE A 108 28.85 9.12 14.37
C ILE A 108 28.51 8.90 12.88
N SER A 109 28.56 9.94 12.06
CA SER A 109 28.32 9.82 10.62
C SER A 109 29.36 8.97 9.88
N SER A 110 30.61 8.91 10.36
CA SER A 110 31.65 8.07 9.77
C SER A 110 31.64 6.63 10.28
N ALA A 111 30.94 6.33 11.39
CA ALA A 111 30.78 4.98 11.93
C ALA A 111 29.57 4.24 11.33
N ILE A 112 28.63 4.96 10.70
CA ILE A 112 27.47 4.40 10.02
C ILE A 112 27.89 3.99 8.60
N LYS A 113 27.56 2.75 8.20
CA LYS A 113 27.86 2.25 6.85
C LYS A 113 27.24 3.19 5.80
N PRO A 114 27.98 3.55 4.73
CA PRO A 114 27.56 4.57 3.76
C PRO A 114 26.23 4.22 3.03
N GLU A 115 25.89 2.94 3.00
CA GLU A 115 24.65 2.39 2.45
C GLU A 115 23.39 2.62 3.31
N LEU A 116 23.55 2.92 4.60
CA LEU A 116 22.45 3.23 5.53
C LEU A 116 22.21 4.74 5.70
N LEU A 117 23.08 5.56 5.11
CA LEU A 117 22.99 7.00 5.11
C LEU A 117 22.01 7.46 4.01
N THR A 118 20.73 7.56 4.38
CA THR A 118 19.69 8.13 3.52
C THR A 118 19.97 9.60 3.19
N ASP A 119 19.54 10.06 2.02
CA ASP A 119 19.75 11.44 1.56
C ASP A 119 19.12 12.48 2.48
N ARG A 120 18.04 12.11 3.19
CA ARG A 120 17.41 12.94 4.22
C ARG A 120 18.33 13.17 5.43
N PHE A 121 19.06 12.15 5.86
CA PHE A 121 20.02 12.29 6.96
C PHE A 121 21.20 13.16 6.54
N LYS A 122 21.73 12.96 5.32
CA LYS A 122 22.79 13.81 4.75
C LYS A 122 22.36 15.28 4.67
N ALA A 123 21.13 15.55 4.26
CA ALA A 123 20.55 16.89 4.21
C ALA A 123 20.40 17.52 5.61
N ALA A 124 19.95 16.74 6.61
CA ALA A 124 19.83 17.21 7.98
C ALA A 124 21.19 17.58 8.60
N VAL A 125 22.21 16.75 8.40
CA VAL A 125 23.59 17.03 8.87
C VAL A 125 24.18 18.26 8.17
N ALA A 126 23.92 18.43 6.87
CA ALA A 126 24.35 19.61 6.13
C ALA A 126 23.68 20.90 6.64
N ALA A 127 22.40 20.85 6.98
CA ALA A 127 21.67 21.98 7.57
C ALA A 127 22.18 22.35 8.97
N MET A 128 22.65 21.37 9.75
CA MET A 128 23.25 21.61 11.07
C MET A 128 24.65 22.24 11.00
N ASN A 129 25.40 22.01 9.90
CA ASN A 129 26.73 22.58 9.69
C ASN A 129 26.72 23.97 9.05
N ASN A 130 25.57 24.44 8.57
CA ASN A 130 25.44 25.78 7.99
C ASN A 130 24.10 26.39 8.43
N PRO A 131 24.01 27.00 9.63
CA PRO A 131 22.80 27.67 10.04
C PRO A 131 22.52 28.80 9.04
N GLN A 132 21.39 28.72 8.33
CA GLN A 132 20.92 29.83 7.52
C GLN A 132 20.92 31.11 8.37
N PRO A 133 21.40 32.25 7.86
CA PRO A 133 21.29 33.51 8.58
C PRO A 133 19.81 33.78 8.87
N GLN A 134 19.50 34.06 10.15
CA GLN A 134 18.16 34.44 10.57
C GLN A 134 17.64 35.57 9.66
N PRO A 135 16.38 35.53 9.20
CA PRO A 135 15.80 36.65 8.50
C PRO A 135 15.87 37.88 9.41
N ALA A 136 16.52 38.93 8.94
CA ALA A 136 16.71 40.17 9.68
C ALA A 136 15.36 40.69 10.18
N GLN A 137 15.27 40.98 11.49
CA GLN A 137 14.11 41.69 12.03
C GLN A 137 13.95 43.03 11.29
N PRO A 138 12.73 43.40 10.85
CA PRO A 138 12.51 44.69 10.20
C PRO A 138 12.84 45.81 11.19
N LYS A 139 13.70 46.74 10.76
CA LYS A 139 14.04 47.96 11.51
C LYS A 139 12.76 48.77 11.75
N PRO A 140 12.55 49.37 12.93
CA PRO A 140 11.46 50.31 13.14
C PRO A 140 11.66 51.56 12.26
N ASP A 141 10.59 52.00 11.60
CA ASP A 141 10.59 53.13 10.67
C ASP A 141 11.13 54.41 11.33
N PRO A 142 12.08 55.13 10.70
CA PRO A 142 12.48 56.44 11.18
C PRO A 142 11.38 57.47 10.85
N ALA A 143 10.95 58.18 11.89
CA ALA A 143 9.97 59.26 11.85
C ALA A 143 10.18 60.23 10.67
N ARG A 144 9.10 60.53 9.94
CA ARG A 144 9.06 61.51 8.86
C ARG A 144 8.95 62.93 9.45
N PRO A 145 9.92 63.83 9.26
CA PRO A 145 9.79 65.22 9.68
C PRO A 145 8.90 65.97 8.70
N GLY A 146 7.99 66.79 9.23
CA GLY A 146 7.13 67.67 8.45
C GLY A 146 7.94 68.72 7.68
N THR A 147 7.51 69.00 6.46
CA THR A 147 7.90 70.20 5.72
C THR A 147 6.63 70.92 5.30
N THR A 148 6.41 72.05 5.96
CA THR A 148 5.55 73.15 5.53
C THR A 148 5.99 73.66 4.15
N SER A 149 5.06 73.84 3.22
CA SER A 149 5.24 74.81 2.14
C SER A 149 3.89 75.40 1.73
N ASN A 150 3.89 76.73 1.67
CA ASN A 150 2.76 77.64 1.45
C ASN A 150 2.16 77.57 0.03
N ASN A 151 0.84 77.84 -0.01
CA ASN A 151 -0.03 78.55 -0.99
C ASN A 151 0.69 79.42 -2.06
N PRO A 152 0.13 79.79 -3.26
CA PRO A 152 -1.24 80.35 -3.44
C PRO A 152 -1.97 80.16 -4.81
N ASN A 153 -3.26 80.57 -4.85
CA ASN A 153 -4.13 80.83 -6.03
C ASN A 153 -4.57 79.63 -6.89
N ARG A 154 -5.83 79.19 -6.78
CA ARG A 154 -7.03 79.67 -7.52
C ARG A 154 -8.22 78.75 -7.25
#